data_AF-A0AAN8F846-F1
#
_entry.id   AF-A0AAN8F846-F1
#
_cell.length_a   1.000
_cell.length_b   1.000
_cell.length_c   1.000
_cell.angle_alpha   90.00
_cell.angle_beta   90.00
_cell.angle_gamma   90.00
#
_symmetry.space_group_name_H-M   'P 1'
#
loop_
_entity.id
_entity.type
_entity.pdbx_description
1 polymer ?
#
loop_
_entity_poly.entity_id
_entity_poly.type
_entity_poly.pdbx_seq_one_letter_code
_entity_poly.pdbx_strand_id
1 'polypeptide(L)'
;MMDSTSPEPYNFNPDRMRLVLRCLYPEPRCFLVGEGVELEDNAAAVEVWKEFVAERKVESPLLINFREFEDRTLEETIATPKEKLLAEVIKTRMMPHFFGQRE
;
A
#
# COMPACT_ATOMS: atom_id res chain seq x y z
N MET A 1 -20.97 30.98 3.43
CA MET A 1 -19.76 30.24 3.83
C MET A 1 -20.10 28.76 3.64
N MET A 2 -19.40 27.95 2.85
CA MET A 2 -18.01 27.95 2.43
C MET A 2 -17.93 27.63 0.94
N ASP A 3 -17.02 28.29 0.22
CA ASP A 3 -16.58 27.84 -1.11
C ASP A 3 -15.35 26.97 -0.85
N SER A 4 -15.55 25.65 -0.83
CA SER A 4 -14.53 24.65 -0.49
C SER A 4 -14.01 23.91 -1.73
N THR A 5 -13.91 24.61 -2.86
CA THR A 5 -13.29 24.11 -4.10
C THR A 5 -11.76 24.21 -4.07
N SER A 6 -11.13 23.94 -2.91
CA SER A 6 -9.69 23.72 -2.92
C SER A 6 -9.49 22.26 -3.35
N PRO A 7 -8.96 21.95 -4.55
CA PRO A 7 -8.58 20.59 -4.86
C PRO A 7 -7.51 20.21 -3.83
N GLU A 8 -7.82 19.29 -2.92
CA GLU A 8 -6.85 18.91 -1.91
C GLU A 8 -5.58 18.41 -2.62
N PRO A 9 -4.43 19.07 -2.43
CA PRO A 9 -3.22 18.79 -3.21
C PRO A 9 -2.66 17.38 -2.99
N TYR A 10 -3.26 16.61 -2.09
CA TYR A 10 -2.88 15.27 -1.67
C TYR A 10 -3.78 14.16 -2.21
N ASN A 11 -4.73 14.48 -3.08
CA ASN A 11 -5.54 13.44 -3.73
C ASN A 11 -4.62 12.47 -4.49
N PHE A 12 -4.93 11.18 -4.33
CA PHE A 12 -4.28 10.13 -5.09
C PHE A 12 -4.40 10.43 -6.58
N ASN A 13 -3.31 10.16 -7.31
CA ASN A 13 -3.28 10.25 -8.75
C ASN A 13 -2.35 9.14 -9.27
N PRO A 14 -2.83 8.25 -10.18
CA PRO A 14 -2.03 7.15 -10.70
C PRO A 14 -0.69 7.58 -11.30
N ASP A 15 -0.66 8.68 -12.04
CA ASP A 15 0.55 9.17 -12.71
C ASP A 15 1.57 9.72 -11.71
N ARG A 16 1.10 10.38 -10.63
CA ARG A 16 1.98 10.81 -9.52
C ARG A 16 2.59 9.61 -8.81
N MET A 17 1.80 8.57 -8.53
CA MET A 17 2.32 7.34 -7.92
C MET A 17 3.34 6.64 -8.83
N ARG A 18 3.06 6.54 -10.14
CA ARG A 18 4.03 6.00 -11.13
C ARG A 18 5.35 6.76 -11.08
N LEU A 19 5.30 8.09 -11.01
CA LEU A 19 6.50 8.93 -10.90
C LEU A 19 7.28 8.63 -9.61
N VAL A 20 6.60 8.58 -8.45
CA VAL A 20 7.23 8.29 -7.16
C VAL A 20 7.90 6.91 -7.17
N LEU A 21 7.21 5.87 -7.63
CA LEU A 21 7.78 4.52 -7.70
C LEU A 21 9.02 4.46 -8.59
N ARG A 22 9.02 5.19 -9.72
CA ARG A 22 10.18 5.30 -10.61
C ARG A 22 11.36 6.01 -9.95
N CYS A 23 11.10 7.06 -9.15
CA CYS A 23 12.15 7.78 -8.42
C CYS A 23 12.76 6.96 -7.28
N LEU A 24 11.97 6.08 -6.65
CA LEU A 24 12.43 5.24 -5.55
C LEU A 24 13.10 3.94 -6.04
N TYR A 25 12.95 3.55 -7.31
CA TYR A 25 13.57 2.34 -7.85
C TYR A 25 15.10 2.35 -7.66
N PRO A 26 15.72 1.24 -7.17
CA PRO A 26 15.17 -0.11 -6.99
C PRO A 26 14.65 -0.44 -5.59
N GLU A 27 14.54 0.54 -4.70
CA GLU A 27 14.29 0.33 -3.28
C GLU A 27 12.89 -0.19 -2.90
N PRO A 28 11.77 0.21 -3.54
CA PRO A 28 10.46 -0.23 -3.08
C PRO A 28 10.25 -1.70 -3.43
N ARG A 29 10.30 -2.54 -2.40
CA ARG A 29 10.02 -3.99 -2.47
C ARG A 29 8.72 -4.37 -1.77
N CYS A 30 8.18 -3.47 -0.96
CA CYS A 30 6.91 -3.65 -0.28
C CYS A 30 6.03 -2.42 -0.52
N PHE A 31 4.77 -2.64 -0.89
CA PHE A 31 3.76 -1.60 -1.01
C PHE A 31 2.60 -1.90 -0.07
N LEU A 32 2.36 -0.95 0.83
CA LEU A 32 1.27 -0.99 1.80
C LEU A 32 0.21 0.01 1.35
N VAL A 33 -1.00 -0.47 1.08
CA VAL A 33 -2.11 0.31 0.53
C VAL A 33 -3.39 0.07 1.33
N GLY A 34 -4.34 1.01 1.27
CA GLY A 34 -5.58 0.96 2.03
C GLY A 34 -5.89 2.32 2.63
N GLU A 35 -5.70 2.49 3.94
CA GLU A 35 -6.08 3.69 4.71
C GLU A 35 -5.53 5.03 4.20
N GLY A 36 -4.39 5.02 3.50
CA GLY A 36 -3.78 6.23 2.93
C GLY A 36 -4.33 6.64 1.56
N VAL A 37 -5.30 5.90 1.03
CA VAL A 37 -5.89 6.07 -0.30
C VAL A 37 -7.41 5.96 -0.18
N GLU A 38 -8.14 6.84 -0.86
CA GLU A 38 -9.60 6.80 -0.90
C GLU A 38 -10.12 5.45 -1.43
N LEU A 39 -11.34 5.05 -1.03
CA LEU A 39 -11.88 3.73 -1.36
C LEU A 39 -11.95 3.50 -2.87
N GLU A 40 -12.42 4.51 -3.59
CA GLU A 40 -12.53 4.53 -5.05
C GLU A 40 -11.18 4.43 -5.78
N ASP A 41 -10.11 4.89 -5.12
CA ASP A 41 -8.76 4.94 -5.69
C ASP A 41 -7.91 3.71 -5.36
N ASN A 42 -8.32 2.89 -4.38
CA ASN A 42 -7.53 1.76 -3.90
C ASN A 42 -7.19 0.75 -5.02
N ALA A 43 -8.16 0.46 -5.89
CA ALA A 43 -7.96 -0.44 -7.03
C ALA A 43 -6.92 0.13 -8.00
N ALA A 44 -6.98 1.43 -8.30
CA ALA A 44 -6.02 2.09 -9.18
C ALA A 44 -4.61 2.10 -8.58
N ALA A 45 -4.46 2.32 -7.26
CA ALA A 45 -3.18 2.24 -6.58
C ALA A 45 -2.56 0.83 -6.66
N VAL A 46 -3.37 -0.21 -6.46
CA VAL A 46 -2.94 -1.61 -6.59
C VAL A 46 -2.48 -1.92 -8.01
N GLU A 47 -3.22 -1.48 -9.03
CA GLU A 47 -2.83 -1.73 -10.43
C GLU A 47 -1.54 -1.00 -10.80
N VAL A 48 -1.35 0.25 -10.38
CA VAL A 48 -0.09 0.98 -10.60
C VAL A 48 1.11 0.26 -9.99
N TRP A 49 0.96 -0.31 -8.78
CA TRP A 49 2.01 -1.12 -8.18
C TRP A 49 2.32 -2.40 -8.98
N LYS A 50 1.29 -3.13 -9.43
CA LYS A 50 1.47 -4.34 -10.25
C LYS A 50 2.16 -4.04 -11.57
N GLU A 51 1.77 -2.96 -12.25
CA GLU A 51 2.43 -2.46 -13.47
C GLU A 51 3.92 -2.21 -13.21
N PHE A 52 4.24 -1.46 -12.16
CA PHE A 52 5.63 -1.14 -11.79
C PHE A 52 6.46 -2.40 -11.51
N VAL A 53 5.92 -3.34 -10.73
CA VAL A 53 6.60 -4.61 -10.42
C VAL A 53 6.91 -5.41 -11.68
N ALA A 54 5.94 -5.50 -12.61
CA ALA A 54 6.10 -6.20 -13.87
C ALA A 54 7.13 -5.52 -14.78
N GLU A 55 7.05 -4.20 -14.93
CA GLU A 55 7.97 -3.39 -15.76
C GLU A 55 9.43 -3.49 -15.27
N ARG A 56 9.62 -3.41 -13.95
CA ARG A 56 10.95 -3.31 -13.33
C ARG A 56 11.52 -4.64 -12.86
N LYS A 57 10.75 -5.73 -12.98
CA LYS A 57 11.11 -7.08 -12.50
C LYS A 57 11.60 -7.03 -11.05
N VAL A 58 10.84 -6.35 -10.19
CA VAL A 58 11.18 -6.16 -8.77
C VAL A 58 11.34 -7.53 -8.11
N GLU A 59 12.46 -7.74 -7.40
CA GLU A 59 12.76 -9.02 -6.76
C GLU A 59 11.99 -9.19 -5.45
N SER A 60 11.20 -10.27 -5.38
CA SER A 60 10.35 -10.62 -4.24
C SER A 60 9.43 -9.47 -3.79
N PRO A 61 8.53 -8.98 -4.68
CA PRO A 61 7.64 -7.87 -4.37
C PRO A 61 6.55 -8.31 -3.38
N LEU A 62 6.21 -7.44 -2.43
CA LEU A 62 5.13 -7.69 -1.46
C LEU A 62 4.06 -6.59 -1.56
N LEU A 63 2.82 -6.98 -1.79
CA LEU A 63 1.65 -6.11 -1.71
C LEU A 63 0.85 -6.45 -0.44
N ILE A 64 0.55 -5.44 0.38
CA ILE A 64 -0.30 -5.57 1.55
C ILE A 64 -1.44 -4.56 1.43
N ASN A 65 -2.66 -5.06 1.23
CA ASN A 65 -3.87 -4.25 1.16
C ASN A 65 -4.61 -4.31 2.50
N PHE A 66 -4.60 -3.21 3.25
CA PHE A 66 -5.24 -3.10 4.56
C PHE A 66 -6.76 -3.22 4.51
N ARG A 67 -7.39 -2.95 3.35
CA ARG A 67 -8.84 -3.13 3.18
C ARG A 67 -9.25 -4.60 3.04
N GLU A 68 -8.29 -5.50 2.83
CA GLU A 68 -8.49 -6.95 2.62
C GLU A 68 -7.66 -7.77 3.63
N PHE A 69 -7.27 -7.17 4.75
CA PHE A 69 -6.30 -7.76 5.67
C PHE A 69 -6.96 -8.71 6.68
N GLU A 70 -6.56 -10.00 6.63
CA GLU A 70 -6.86 -11.03 7.65
C GLU A 70 -8.35 -11.15 8.04
N ASP A 71 -9.23 -11.19 7.04
CA ASP A 71 -10.69 -11.32 7.20
C ASP A 71 -11.33 -10.23 8.09
N ARG A 72 -10.60 -9.15 8.39
CA ARG A 72 -11.08 -8.04 9.21
C ARG A 72 -11.95 -7.12 8.38
N THR A 73 -12.94 -6.56 9.06
CA THR A 73 -13.68 -5.42 8.55
C THR A 73 -12.79 -4.16 8.55
N LEU A 74 -13.17 -3.17 7.74
CA LEU A 74 -12.52 -1.86 7.72
C LEU A 74 -12.56 -1.20 9.11
N GLU A 75 -13.70 -1.33 9.80
CA GLU A 75 -13.92 -0.75 11.14
C GLU A 75 -12.96 -1.34 12.18
N GLU A 76 -12.76 -2.66 12.16
CA GLU A 76 -11.79 -3.34 13.03
C GLU A 76 -10.34 -2.91 12.74
N THR A 77 -10.03 -2.68 11.47
CA THR A 77 -8.70 -2.24 11.04
C THR A 77 -8.42 -0.82 11.53
N ILE A 78 -9.38 0.11 11.37
CA ILE A 78 -9.30 1.49 11.85
C ILE A 78 -9.23 1.55 13.38
N ALA A 79 -9.99 0.70 14.08
CA ALA A 79 -10.00 0.66 15.55
C ALA A 79 -8.72 0.07 16.15
N THR A 80 -7.91 -0.64 15.37
CA THR A 80 -6.66 -1.24 15.86
C THR A 80 -5.57 -0.18 15.98
N PRO A 81 -4.87 -0.07 17.14
CA PRO A 81 -3.73 0.82 17.29
C PRO A 81 -2.67 0.57 16.21
N LYS A 82 -2.14 1.65 15.61
CA LYS A 82 -1.23 1.57 14.46
C LYS A 82 0.01 0.71 14.75
N GLU A 83 0.55 0.81 15.96
CA GLU A 83 1.73 0.06 16.39
C GLU A 83 1.43 -1.45 16.45
N LYS A 84 0.22 -1.80 16.91
CA LYS A 84 -0.23 -3.19 16.97
C LYS A 84 -0.47 -3.74 15.57
N LEU A 85 -1.15 -2.97 14.71
CA LEU A 85 -1.39 -3.34 13.32
C LEU A 85 -0.07 -3.53 12.56
N LEU A 86 0.89 -2.63 12.75
CA LEU A 86 2.22 -2.72 12.14
C LEU A 86 2.97 -3.97 12.63
N ALA A 87 2.96 -4.26 13.94
CA ALA A 87 3.61 -5.45 14.47
C ALA A 87 3.00 -6.75 13.91
N GLU A 88 1.67 -6.79 13.75
CA GLU A 88 0.96 -7.90 13.13
C GLU A 88 1.36 -8.06 11.66
N VAL A 89 1.31 -6.99 10.87
CA VAL A 89 1.74 -6.99 9.45
C VAL A 89 3.17 -7.48 9.29
N ILE A 90 4.09 -6.99 10.12
CA ILE A 90 5.48 -7.42 10.09
C ILE A 90 5.57 -8.92 10.36
N LYS A 91 4.89 -9.40 11.40
CA LYS A 91 4.97 -10.81 11.83
C LYS A 91 4.29 -11.76 10.85
N THR A 92 3.11 -11.42 10.32
CA THR A 92 2.28 -12.35 9.54
C THR A 92 2.51 -12.25 8.03
N ARG A 93 3.02 -11.12 7.53
CA ARG A 93 3.28 -10.91 6.09
C ARG A 93 4.76 -10.71 5.79
N MET A 94 5.39 -9.67 6.35
CA MET A 94 6.73 -9.24 5.92
C MET A 94 7.82 -10.25 6.31
N MET A 95 7.79 -10.75 7.54
CA MET A 95 8.77 -11.71 8.04
C MET A 95 8.76 -13.02 7.23
N PRO A 96 7.59 -13.69 7.03
CA PRO A 96 7.52 -14.87 6.18
C PRO A 96 7.97 -14.60 4.74
N HIS A 97 7.58 -13.46 4.15
CA HIS A 97 7.87 -13.14 2.75
C HIS A 97 9.35 -12.86 2.50
N PHE A 98 10.00 -12.03 3.32
CA PHE A 98 11.39 -11.61 3.10
C PHE A 98 12.43 -12.52 3.78
N PHE A 99 12.05 -13.24 4.83
CA PHE A 99 13.00 -14.00 5.66
C PHE A 99 12.61 -15.47 5.89
N GLY A 100 11.41 -15.90 5.49
CA GLY A 100 10.88 -17.24 5.77
C GLY A 100 11.38 -18.36 4.87
N GLN A 101 12.06 -18.06 3.75
CA GLN A 101 12.58 -19.08 2.81
C GLN A 101 14.07 -19.36 3.00
N ARG A 102 14.47 -19.77 4.21
CA ARG A 102 15.80 -20.37 4.44
C ARG A 102 15.62 -21.84 4.83
N GLU A 103 15.47 -22.70 3.84
CA GLU A 103 15.75 -24.15 3.93
C GLU A 103 16.64 -24.56 2.75
#